data_AF-A0A1Y5ECE0-F1
#
_entry.id   AF-A0A1Y5ECE0-F1
#
_cell.length_a   1.000
_cell.length_b   1.000
_cell.length_c   1.000
_cell.angle_alpha   90.00
_cell.angle_beta   90.00
_cell.angle_gamma   90.00
#
_symmetry.space_group_name_H-M   'P 1'
#
loop_
_entity.id
_entity.type
_entity.pdbx_description
1 polymer ?
#
loop_
_entity_poly.entity_id
_entity_poly.type
_entity_poly.pdbx_seq_one_letter_code
_entity_poly.pdbx_strand_id
1 'polypeptide(L)'
;MKIWNELIQLRSENQDLSQRIRTCASMIVACLNSESSDKEKRELTNRLVRVSSEIGDYRRSADAISEEARLYIAQFGEKRRNGIVRIPKELKKDLMHEHLVPCAFLSQTIFSSRPSREEIHKLLIEYGIRCIVLKEEDDKINAAKLNKSMPENWQLGHDPFLRYQLAGINNFTVKERHIHP
;
A
#
# COMPACT_ATOMS: atom_id res chain seq x y z
N MET A 1 4.87 12.39 8.95
CA MET A 1 4.96 13.33 7.79
C MET A 1 6.19 13.18 6.87
N LYS A 2 7.46 13.32 7.30
CA LYS A 2 8.62 13.35 6.37
C LYS A 2 8.69 12.16 5.40
N ILE A 3 8.56 10.94 5.92
CA ILE A 3 8.57 9.71 5.11
C ILE A 3 7.41 9.64 4.11
N TRP A 4 6.21 10.10 4.48
CA TRP A 4 5.06 10.03 3.59
C TRP A 4 5.28 10.88 2.34
N ASN A 5 5.77 12.11 2.49
CA ASN A 5 6.10 12.99 1.37
C ASN A 5 7.21 12.39 0.48
N GLU A 6 8.21 11.74 1.08
CA GLU A 6 9.27 11.05 0.34
C GLU A 6 8.71 9.88 -0.50
N LEU A 7 7.80 9.09 0.06
CA LEU A 7 7.14 8.00 -0.67
C LEU A 7 6.28 8.53 -1.83
N ILE A 8 5.53 9.62 -1.61
CA ILE A 8 4.76 10.29 -2.67
C ILE A 8 5.67 10.74 -3.80
N GLN A 9 6.80 11.38 -3.45
CA GLN A 9 7.77 11.87 -4.43
C GLN A 9 8.34 10.70 -5.25
N LEU A 10 8.82 9.65 -4.59
CA LEU A 10 9.37 8.46 -5.26
C LEU A 10 8.36 7.79 -6.20
N ARG A 11 7.09 7.71 -5.80
CA ARG A 11 6.01 7.16 -6.64
C ARG A 11 5.70 8.06 -7.83
N SER A 12 5.75 9.38 -7.64
CA SER A 12 5.51 10.36 -8.70
C SER A 12 6.62 10.37 -9.75
N GLU A 13 7.87 10.14 -9.34
CA GLU A 13 9.04 10.05 -10.21
C GLU A 13 9.13 8.69 -10.94
N ASN A 14 8.46 7.65 -10.44
CA ASN A 14 8.41 6.33 -11.07
C ASN A 14 7.43 6.32 -12.26
N GLN A 15 7.97 6.45 -13.48
CA GLN A 15 7.17 6.53 -14.71
C GLN A 15 6.32 5.27 -14.95
N ASP A 16 6.86 4.07 -14.71
CA ASP A 16 6.13 2.81 -14.90
C ASP A 16 4.95 2.69 -13.92
N LEU A 17 5.18 3.03 -12.65
CA LEU A 17 4.12 3.09 -11.65
C LEU A 17 3.04 4.07 -12.05
N SER A 18 3.47 5.29 -12.39
CA SER A 18 2.58 6.39 -12.70
C SER A 18 1.70 6.05 -13.90
N GLN A 19 2.28 5.46 -14.95
CA GLN A 19 1.53 5.01 -16.13
C GLN A 19 0.54 3.89 -15.79
N ARG A 20 0.93 2.91 -14.96
CA ARG A 20 0.02 1.87 -14.49
C ARG A 20 -1.15 2.43 -13.68
N ILE A 21 -0.87 3.35 -12.76
CA ILE A 21 -1.91 4.02 -11.97
C ILE A 21 -2.84 4.82 -12.89
N ARG A 22 -2.33 5.49 -13.93
CA ARG A 22 -3.18 6.18 -14.93
C ARG A 22 -4.12 5.22 -15.63
N THR A 23 -3.63 4.06 -16.05
CA THR A 23 -4.47 3.01 -16.65
C THR A 23 -5.55 2.56 -15.68
N CYS A 24 -5.19 2.28 -14.43
CA CYS A 24 -6.17 1.89 -13.40
C CYS A 24 -7.21 2.98 -13.15
N ALA A 25 -6.79 4.26 -13.10
CA ALA A 25 -7.70 5.39 -12.95
C ALA A 25 -8.72 5.47 -14.10
N SER A 26 -8.28 5.29 -15.36
CA SER A 26 -9.18 5.22 -16.51
C SER A 26 -10.18 4.07 -16.39
N MET A 27 -9.72 2.89 -15.96
CA MET A 27 -10.59 1.73 -15.77
C MET A 27 -11.61 1.94 -14.65
N ILE A 28 -11.22 2.61 -13.56
CA ILE A 28 -12.12 2.94 -12.46
C ILE A 28 -13.21 3.89 -12.95
N VAL A 29 -12.87 4.96 -13.69
CA VAL A 29 -13.88 5.89 -14.25
C VAL A 29 -14.85 5.14 -15.17
N ALA A 30 -14.34 4.30 -16.07
CA ALA A 30 -15.17 3.49 -16.94
C ALA A 30 -16.10 2.56 -16.15
N CYS A 31 -15.60 1.95 -15.07
CA CYS A 31 -16.38 1.11 -14.17
C CYS A 31 -17.48 1.89 -13.45
N LEU A 32 -17.19 3.08 -12.92
CA LEU A 32 -18.18 3.91 -12.23
C LEU A 32 -19.33 4.32 -13.16
N ASN A 33 -19.01 4.56 -14.44
CA ASN A 33 -19.95 4.98 -15.48
C ASN A 33 -20.66 3.83 -16.20
N SER A 34 -20.34 2.57 -15.90
CA SER A 34 -20.98 1.42 -16.55
C SER A 34 -22.44 1.23 -16.09
N GLU A 35 -23.17 0.35 -16.76
CA GLU A 35 -24.52 -0.09 -16.35
C GLU A 35 -24.50 -1.20 -15.28
N SER A 36 -23.32 -1.58 -14.78
CA SER A 36 -23.18 -2.61 -13.74
C SER A 36 -23.84 -2.19 -12.43
N SER A 37 -24.17 -3.16 -11.59
CA SER A 37 -24.70 -2.90 -10.25
C SER A 37 -23.67 -2.18 -9.37
N ASP A 38 -24.14 -1.41 -8.39
CA ASP A 38 -23.27 -0.74 -7.42
C ASP A 38 -22.35 -1.72 -6.68
N LYS A 39 -22.83 -2.94 -6.41
CA LYS A 39 -22.04 -4.00 -5.79
C LYS A 39 -20.85 -4.39 -6.67
N GLU A 40 -21.08 -4.66 -7.94
CA GLU A 40 -20.03 -5.03 -8.90
C GLU A 40 -19.04 -3.88 -9.10
N LYS A 41 -19.53 -2.64 -9.20
CA LYS A 41 -18.69 -1.45 -9.33
C LYS A 41 -17.75 -1.26 -8.14
N ARG A 42 -18.26 -1.43 -6.92
CA ARG A 42 -17.44 -1.37 -5.69
C ARG A 42 -16.39 -2.46 -5.63
N GLU A 43 -16.76 -3.67 -6.01
CA GLU A 43 -15.84 -4.81 -6.04
C GLU A 43 -14.71 -4.59 -7.07
N LEU A 44 -15.06 -4.18 -8.29
CA LEU A 44 -14.10 -3.87 -9.34
C LEU A 44 -13.21 -2.69 -8.97
N THR A 45 -13.76 -1.62 -8.41
CA THR A 45 -12.99 -0.47 -7.92
C THR A 45 -11.97 -0.91 -6.87
N ASN A 46 -12.38 -1.74 -5.89
CA ASN A 46 -11.47 -2.25 -4.87
C ASN A 46 -10.34 -3.11 -5.47
N ARG A 47 -10.66 -3.98 -6.44
CA ARG A 47 -9.66 -4.75 -7.17
C ARG A 47 -8.68 -3.83 -7.92
N LEU A 48 -9.18 -2.80 -8.60
CA LEU A 48 -8.37 -1.83 -9.35
C LEU A 48 -7.44 -1.02 -8.45
N VAL A 49 -7.92 -0.55 -7.29
CA VAL A 49 -7.10 0.10 -6.26
C VAL A 49 -5.99 -0.82 -5.76
N ARG A 50 -6.29 -2.11 -5.54
CA ARG A 50 -5.29 -3.07 -5.07
C ARG A 50 -4.18 -3.29 -6.11
N VAL A 51 -4.56 -3.50 -7.37
CA VAL A 51 -3.59 -3.81 -8.45
C VAL A 51 -2.88 -2.56 -8.97
N SER A 52 -3.38 -1.35 -8.72
CA SER A 52 -2.72 -0.11 -9.16
C SER A 52 -1.33 0.06 -8.54
N SER A 53 -1.13 -0.49 -7.34
CA SER A 53 0.12 -0.42 -6.60
C SER A 53 1.00 -1.68 -6.75
N GLU A 54 0.68 -2.55 -7.71
CA GLU A 54 1.42 -3.80 -7.99
C GLU A 54 2.27 -3.67 -9.26
N ILE A 55 3.44 -3.03 -9.19
CA ILE A 55 4.36 -3.06 -10.35
C ILE A 55 5.19 -4.35 -10.31
N GLY A 56 5.05 -5.19 -11.33
CA GLY A 56 5.84 -6.43 -11.45
C GLY A 56 5.55 -7.44 -10.33
N ASP A 57 6.45 -8.41 -10.16
CA ASP A 57 6.36 -9.47 -9.13
C ASP A 57 5.95 -8.86 -7.78
N TYR A 58 4.79 -9.31 -7.26
CA TYR A 58 4.12 -8.95 -6.00
C TYR A 58 5.06 -8.74 -4.80
N ARG A 59 6.22 -9.37 -4.87
CA ARG A 59 7.32 -9.38 -3.91
C ARG A 59 8.16 -8.07 -3.91
N ARG A 60 8.21 -7.33 -5.01
CA ARG A 60 9.12 -6.17 -5.17
C ARG A 60 8.49 -4.82 -4.83
N SER A 61 7.17 -4.74 -4.62
CA SER A 61 6.41 -3.48 -4.75
C SER A 61 5.99 -2.78 -3.44
N ALA A 62 6.51 -3.17 -2.28
CA ALA A 62 6.28 -2.37 -1.07
C ALA A 62 7.15 -1.10 -1.11
N ASP A 63 6.54 0.04 -0.84
CA ASP A 63 7.22 1.34 -0.82
C ASP A 63 7.89 1.58 0.55
N ALA A 64 7.28 1.08 1.64
CA ALA A 64 7.75 1.23 3.01
C ALA A 64 7.95 -0.13 3.73
N ILE A 65 8.66 -0.10 4.85
CA ILE A 65 8.85 -1.27 5.72
C ILE A 65 8.89 -0.83 7.19
N SER A 66 8.27 -1.59 8.08
CA SER A 66 8.41 -1.37 9.52
C SER A 66 9.83 -1.70 9.97
N GLU A 67 10.28 -1.03 11.03
CA GLU A 67 11.62 -1.27 11.58
C GLU A 67 11.80 -2.72 12.05
N GLU A 68 10.79 -3.31 12.69
CA GLU A 68 10.83 -4.70 13.15
C GLU A 68 10.95 -5.68 11.97
N ALA A 69 10.17 -5.48 10.90
CA ALA A 69 10.28 -6.31 9.70
C ALA A 69 11.62 -6.12 8.99
N ARG A 70 12.16 -4.90 8.98
CA ARG A 70 13.48 -4.61 8.40
C ARG A 70 14.59 -5.33 9.14
N LEU A 71 14.59 -5.28 10.48
CA LEU A 71 15.55 -5.98 11.33
C LEU A 71 15.42 -7.50 11.18
N TYR A 72 14.20 -8.02 11.14
CA TYR A 72 13.92 -9.44 10.89
C TYR A 72 14.53 -9.91 9.56
N ILE A 73 14.31 -9.17 8.47
CA ILE A 73 14.89 -9.49 7.16
C ILE A 73 16.42 -9.37 7.18
N ALA A 74 16.97 -8.37 7.85
CA ALA A 74 18.42 -8.18 7.93
C ALA A 74 19.13 -9.30 8.70
N GLN A 75 18.46 -9.85 9.72
CA GLN A 75 18.96 -10.93 10.57
C GLN A 75 18.85 -12.29 9.90
N PHE A 76 17.69 -12.61 9.30
CA PHE A 76 17.39 -13.96 8.82
C PHE A 76 17.49 -14.11 7.30
N GLY A 77 17.52 -13.01 6.55
CA GLY A 77 17.61 -13.02 5.09
C GLY A 77 18.97 -13.52 4.58
N GLU A 78 18.95 -14.11 3.39
CA GLU A 78 20.15 -14.58 2.70
C GLU A 78 20.87 -13.42 2.00
N LYS A 79 21.98 -12.95 2.57
CA LYS A 79 22.84 -11.95 1.95
C LYS A 79 23.58 -12.54 0.74
N ARG A 80 23.41 -11.91 -0.42
CA ARG A 80 24.12 -12.24 -1.66
C ARG A 80 25.39 -11.39 -1.77
N ARG A 81 26.34 -11.83 -2.61
CA ARG A 81 27.64 -11.14 -2.82
C ARG A 81 27.52 -9.69 -3.27
N ASN A 82 26.42 -9.34 -3.95
CA ASN A 82 26.14 -7.98 -4.44
C ASN A 82 25.38 -7.10 -3.43
N GLY A 83 25.32 -7.52 -2.15
CA GLY A 83 24.60 -6.78 -1.10
C GLY A 83 23.08 -6.98 -1.11
N ILE A 84 22.52 -7.67 -2.12
CA ILE A 84 21.09 -7.99 -2.15
C ILE A 84 20.76 -8.97 -1.03
N VAL A 85 19.71 -8.66 -0.27
CA VAL A 85 19.13 -9.60 0.69
C VAL A 85 17.98 -10.33 -0.01
N ARG A 86 18.10 -11.66 -0.11
CA ARG A 86 17.01 -12.54 -0.53
C ARG A 86 16.22 -12.99 0.69
N ILE A 87 14.89 -12.96 0.61
CA ILE A 87 14.01 -13.46 1.69
C ILE A 87 13.60 -14.91 1.37
N PRO A 88 14.11 -15.94 2.09
CA PRO A 88 13.65 -17.33 1.91
C PRO A 88 12.14 -17.46 2.03
N LYS A 89 11.56 -18.46 1.35
CA LYS A 89 10.10 -18.69 1.32
C LYS A 89 9.54 -18.87 2.73
N GLU A 90 10.35 -19.42 3.60
CA GLU A 90 10.10 -19.80 4.98
C GLU A 90 9.96 -18.56 5.86
N LEU A 91 10.69 -17.47 5.56
CA LEU A 91 10.56 -16.19 6.26
C LEU A 91 9.37 -15.37 5.75
N LYS A 92 8.96 -15.56 4.47
CA LYS A 92 7.83 -14.82 3.91
C LYS A 92 6.52 -15.08 4.62
N LYS A 93 6.39 -16.21 5.32
CA LYS A 93 5.19 -16.56 6.10
C LYS A 93 5.01 -15.65 7.33
N ASP A 94 6.09 -15.00 7.77
CA ASP A 94 6.12 -14.11 8.93
C ASP A 94 6.07 -12.64 8.53
N LEU A 95 5.97 -12.35 7.22
CA LEU A 95 5.91 -11.00 6.66
C LEU A 95 4.57 -10.78 5.96
N MET A 96 3.96 -9.64 6.22
CA MET A 96 2.69 -9.22 5.65
C MET A 96 2.90 -8.04 4.72
N HIS A 97 2.23 -8.08 3.56
CA HIS A 97 2.17 -6.95 2.63
C HIS A 97 0.84 -6.25 2.81
N GLU A 98 0.90 -4.96 3.13
CA GLU A 98 -0.28 -4.15 3.42
C GLU A 98 -0.28 -2.87 2.57
N HIS A 99 -1.40 -2.17 2.54
CA HIS A 99 -1.48 -0.79 2.03
C HIS A 99 -1.61 0.14 3.21
N LEU A 100 -0.82 1.22 3.31
CA LEU A 100 -0.85 2.17 4.43
C LEU A 100 -2.25 2.75 4.70
N VAL A 101 -3.02 2.97 3.63
CA VAL A 101 -4.46 3.23 3.71
C VAL A 101 -5.19 2.01 3.12
N PRO A 102 -6.17 1.40 3.83
CA PRO A 102 -6.89 0.24 3.32
C PRO A 102 -7.50 0.46 1.94
N CYS A 103 -7.33 -0.50 1.02
CA CYS A 103 -7.97 -0.45 -0.30
C CYS A 103 -9.50 -0.28 -0.22
N ALA A 104 -10.13 -0.89 0.78
CA ALA A 104 -11.56 -0.76 1.02
C ALA A 104 -11.97 0.70 1.32
N PHE A 105 -11.18 1.40 2.13
CA PHE A 105 -11.39 2.82 2.43
C PHE A 105 -11.23 3.67 1.16
N LEU A 106 -10.15 3.48 0.40
CA LEU A 106 -9.91 4.23 -0.84
C LEU A 106 -11.00 3.96 -1.89
N SER A 107 -11.39 2.70 -2.07
CA SER A 107 -12.47 2.30 -2.98
C SER A 107 -13.80 2.94 -2.60
N GLN A 108 -14.15 2.93 -1.31
CA GLN A 108 -15.36 3.58 -0.82
C GLN A 108 -15.33 5.09 -1.09
N THR A 109 -14.19 5.74 -0.84
CA THR A 109 -14.01 7.17 -1.09
C THR A 109 -14.21 7.50 -2.56
N ILE A 110 -13.52 6.79 -3.46
CA ILE A 110 -13.64 6.97 -4.92
C ILE A 110 -15.08 6.71 -5.39
N PHE A 111 -15.70 5.63 -4.91
CA PHE A 111 -17.06 5.28 -5.31
C PHE A 111 -18.07 6.35 -4.90
N SER A 112 -17.91 6.92 -3.69
CA SER A 112 -18.86 7.89 -3.13
C SER A 112 -18.70 9.28 -3.72
N SER A 113 -17.47 9.74 -3.94
CA SER A 113 -17.22 11.09 -4.49
C SER A 113 -17.24 11.15 -6.01
N ARG A 114 -17.16 9.99 -6.70
CA ARG A 114 -17.04 9.87 -8.16
C ARG A 114 -16.04 10.88 -8.77
N PRO A 115 -14.78 10.87 -8.30
CA PRO A 115 -13.78 11.83 -8.74
C PRO A 115 -13.42 11.61 -10.22
N SER A 116 -12.85 12.64 -10.84
CA SER A 116 -12.26 12.59 -12.18
C SER A 116 -11.08 11.60 -12.23
N ARG A 117 -10.68 11.24 -13.44
CA ARG A 117 -9.55 10.35 -13.68
C ARG A 117 -8.26 10.89 -13.05
N GLU A 118 -8.02 12.18 -13.19
CA GLU A 118 -6.85 12.89 -12.66
C GLU A 118 -6.83 12.88 -11.13
N GLU A 119 -7.98 13.08 -10.50
CA GLU A 119 -8.13 12.99 -9.04
C GLU A 119 -7.91 11.56 -8.54
N ILE A 120 -8.42 10.54 -9.24
CA ILE A 120 -8.15 9.13 -8.89
C ILE A 120 -6.66 8.81 -9.03
N HIS A 121 -6.02 9.27 -10.11
CA HIS A 121 -4.58 9.09 -10.30
C HIS A 121 -3.78 9.68 -9.14
N LYS A 122 -4.06 10.94 -8.78
CA LYS A 122 -3.43 11.63 -7.64
C LYS A 122 -3.67 10.86 -6.33
N LEU A 123 -4.91 10.47 -6.05
CA LEU A 123 -5.28 9.74 -4.84
C LEU A 123 -4.53 8.41 -4.72
N LEU A 124 -4.37 7.67 -5.81
CA LEU A 124 -3.64 6.39 -5.80
C LEU A 124 -2.11 6.55 -5.72
N ILE A 125 -1.57 7.66 -6.23
CA ILE A 125 -0.16 8.02 -5.99
C ILE A 125 0.06 8.30 -4.50
N GLU A 126 -0.81 9.10 -3.89
CA GLU A 126 -0.64 9.60 -2.52
C GLU A 126 -0.98 8.59 -1.42
N TYR A 127 -2.02 7.79 -1.62
CA TYR A 127 -2.58 6.90 -0.59
C TYR A 127 -2.54 5.42 -0.96
N GLY A 128 -2.27 5.08 -2.23
CA GLY A 128 -2.07 3.70 -2.68
C GLY A 128 -0.73 3.08 -2.24
N ILE A 129 -0.09 3.63 -1.22
CA ILE A 129 1.24 3.22 -0.75
C ILE A 129 1.17 1.86 -0.06
N ARG A 130 2.11 0.97 -0.37
CA ARG A 130 2.23 -0.36 0.23
C ARG A 130 3.38 -0.43 1.22
N CYS A 131 3.23 -1.25 2.25
CA CYS A 131 4.28 -1.50 3.23
C CYS A 131 4.45 -2.99 3.53
N ILE A 132 5.60 -3.32 4.12
CA ILE A 132 5.87 -4.62 4.74
C ILE A 132 5.86 -4.44 6.26
N VAL A 133 5.15 -5.32 6.94
CA VAL A 133 5.14 -5.46 8.41
C VAL A 133 5.35 -6.93 8.77
N LEU A 134 5.67 -7.23 10.02
CA LEU A 134 5.63 -8.59 10.55
C LEU A 134 4.19 -9.07 10.70
N LYS A 135 4.00 -10.39 10.68
CA LYS A 135 2.70 -10.99 10.98
C LYS A 135 2.19 -10.60 12.37
N GLU A 136 3.09 -10.54 13.36
CA GLU A 136 2.75 -10.10 14.72
C GLU A 136 2.32 -8.64 14.76
N GLU A 137 2.87 -7.78 13.89
CA GLU A 137 2.44 -6.39 13.75
C GLU A 137 1.05 -6.30 13.09
N ASP A 138 0.80 -7.10 12.04
CA ASP A 138 -0.54 -7.21 11.42
C ASP A 138 -1.59 -7.70 12.43
N ASP A 139 -1.23 -8.65 13.30
CA ASP A 139 -2.09 -9.14 14.38
C ASP A 139 -2.47 -8.02 15.37
N LYS A 140 -1.55 -7.10 15.70
CA LYS A 140 -1.84 -5.91 16.53
C LYS A 140 -2.83 -4.96 15.83
N ILE A 141 -2.67 -4.73 14.53
CA ILE A 141 -3.59 -3.90 13.72
C ILE A 141 -4.98 -4.54 13.66
N ASN A 142 -5.04 -5.86 13.47
CA ASN A 142 -6.27 -6.64 13.48
C ASN A 142 -6.97 -6.57 14.86
N ALA A 143 -6.22 -6.71 15.96
CA ALA A 143 -6.76 -6.60 17.32
C ALA A 143 -7.35 -5.21 17.59
N ALA A 144 -6.76 -4.16 17.04
CA ALA A 144 -7.29 -2.79 17.08
C ALA A 144 -8.48 -2.56 16.13
N LYS A 145 -8.86 -3.56 15.31
CA LYS A 145 -9.91 -3.49 14.28
C LYS A 145 -9.64 -2.43 13.19
N LEU A 146 -8.37 -2.19 12.87
CA LEU A 146 -7.91 -1.19 11.88
C LEU A 146 -7.40 -1.81 10.57
N ASN A 147 -7.65 -3.10 10.35
CA ASN A 147 -7.17 -3.83 9.17
C ASN A 147 -7.90 -3.45 7.86
N LYS A 148 -9.12 -2.91 7.97
CA LYS A 148 -9.95 -2.52 6.82
C LYS A 148 -10.45 -1.08 6.89
N SER A 149 -10.10 -0.36 7.94
CA SER A 149 -10.57 1.00 8.24
C SER A 149 -9.41 1.87 8.68
N MET A 150 -9.59 3.17 8.51
CA MET A 150 -8.74 4.17 9.18
C MET A 150 -9.32 4.50 10.56
N PRO A 151 -8.53 5.11 11.46
CA PRO A 151 -9.02 5.54 12.77
C PRO A 151 -10.22 6.49 12.68
N GLU A 152 -10.96 6.62 13.77
CA GLU A 152 -12.10 7.53 13.85
C GLU A 152 -11.66 8.98 13.52
N ASN A 153 -12.48 9.71 12.78
CA ASN A 153 -12.20 11.07 12.28
C ASN A 153 -10.98 11.20 11.36
N TRP A 154 -10.39 10.09 10.89
CA TRP A 154 -9.33 10.15 9.90
C TRP A 154 -9.90 10.59 8.53
N GLN A 155 -9.20 11.49 7.85
CA GLN A 155 -9.57 12.03 6.54
C GLN A 155 -8.35 12.06 5.61
N LEU A 156 -8.60 12.15 4.29
CA LEU A 156 -7.54 12.40 3.33
C LEU A 156 -6.79 13.69 3.73
N GLY A 157 -5.46 13.63 3.71
CA GLY A 157 -4.57 14.67 4.21
C GLY A 157 -4.03 14.38 5.61
N HIS A 158 -4.66 13.50 6.38
CA HIS A 158 -4.12 13.04 7.66
C HIS A 158 -2.99 12.02 7.47
N ASP A 159 -2.19 11.82 8.52
CA ASP A 159 -1.06 10.90 8.49
C ASP A 159 -1.55 9.45 8.24
N PRO A 160 -1.13 8.79 7.15
CA PRO A 160 -1.56 7.42 6.86
C PRO A 160 -0.95 6.40 7.84
N PHE A 161 0.08 6.77 8.60
CA PHE A 161 0.70 5.90 9.60
C PHE A 161 -0.08 5.83 10.93
N LEU A 162 -1.12 6.65 11.11
CA LEU A 162 -1.83 6.75 12.40
C LEU A 162 -2.40 5.41 12.88
N ARG A 163 -2.87 4.57 11.96
CA ARG A 163 -3.36 3.23 12.29
C ARG A 163 -2.28 2.34 12.93
N TYR A 164 -1.06 2.45 12.44
CA TYR A 164 0.08 1.68 12.92
C TYR A 164 0.52 2.18 14.29
N GLN A 165 0.55 3.50 14.47
CA GLN A 165 0.87 4.13 15.75
C GLN A 165 -0.11 3.70 16.85
N LEU A 166 -1.42 3.64 16.55
CA LEU A 166 -2.44 3.13 17.47
C LEU A 166 -2.27 1.65 17.80
N ALA A 167 -1.68 0.86 16.90
CA ALA A 167 -1.32 -0.53 17.12
C ALA A 167 0.08 -0.71 17.76
N GLY A 168 0.75 0.39 18.15
CA GLY A 168 2.09 0.37 18.76
C GLY A 168 3.25 0.22 17.77
N ILE A 169 3.02 0.42 16.48
CA ILE A 169 4.00 0.28 15.39
C ILE A 169 4.40 1.69 14.93
N ASN A 170 5.54 2.17 15.40
CA ASN A 170 5.86 3.60 15.32
C ASN A 170 6.91 3.98 14.28
N ASN A 171 7.68 3.00 13.77
CA ASN A 171 8.85 3.28 12.94
C ASN A 171 8.73 2.61 11.58
N PHE A 172 8.66 3.42 10.54
CA PHE A 172 8.74 2.99 9.15
C PHE A 172 9.89 3.70 8.45
N THR A 173 10.50 3.00 7.51
CA THR A 173 11.47 3.56 6.57
C THR A 173 11.03 3.29 5.13
N VAL A 174 11.56 4.08 4.19
CA VAL A 174 11.44 3.76 2.76
C VAL A 174 12.13 2.43 2.53
N LYS A 175 11.46 1.49 1.87
CA LYS A 175 12.03 0.18 1.58
C LYS A 175 13.15 0.34 0.55
N GLU A 176 14.35 -0.09 0.91
CA GLU A 176 15.47 -0.09 -0.01
C GLU A 176 15.23 -1.05 -1.19
N ARG A 177 15.63 -0.61 -2.39
CA ARG A 177 15.50 -1.40 -3.63
C ARG A 177 16.29 -2.71 -3.61
N HIS A 178 17.26 -2.85 -2.70
CA HIS A 178 18.14 -4.02 -2.59
C HIS A 178 17.54 -5.20 -1.80
N ILE A 179 16.31 -5.06 -1.27
CA ILE A 179 15.61 -6.12 -0.55
C ILE A 179 14.66 -6.85 -1.52
N HIS A 180 15.05 -8.06 -1.92
CA HIS A 180 14.30 -8.91 -2.84
C HIS A 180 13.68 -10.11 -2.10
N PRO A 181 12.39 -10.44 -2.32
CA PRO A 181 11.86 -11.67 -1.76
C PRO A 181 12.17 -12.89 -2.61
#